data_AF-A0A662ALT3-F1
#
_entry.id   AF-A0A662ALT3-F1
#
_cell.length_a   1.000
_cell.length_b   1.000
_cell.length_c   1.000
_cell.angle_alpha   90.00
_cell.angle_beta   90.00
_cell.angle_gamma   90.00
#
_symmetry.space_group_name_H-M   'P 1'
#
loop_
_entity.id
_entity.type
_entity.pdbx_description
1 polymer ?
#
loop_
_entity_poly.entity_id
_entity_poly.type
_entity_poly.pdbx_seq_one_letter_code
_entity_poly.pdbx_strand_id
1 'polypeptide(L)'
;MKLNWKDSFKEESNNRLFEIFSEKNRINIDPQIFAGNLLFERKYDLELLKTAKKELIESIEDAFIRKYNTEPKKIRKENLVRELVLRTLLAIIVFGIFYNSSPLSFNLFSLTIDNKTIALILGLASFLPLFWLKKSNEKAIEKVEKEKEKKINLTQKINTELRF
;
A
#
# COMPACT_ATOMS: atom_id res chain seq x y z
N MET A 1 -15.15 -15.16 -10.74
CA MET A 1 -16.63 -15.23 -10.63
C MET A 1 -17.12 -13.79 -10.43
N LYS A 2 -17.68 -13.14 -11.48
CA LYS A 2 -18.26 -11.79 -11.32
C LYS A 2 -19.56 -11.95 -10.52
N LEU A 3 -19.58 -11.45 -9.28
CA LEU A 3 -20.80 -11.40 -8.47
C LEU A 3 -21.85 -10.59 -9.23
N ASN A 4 -23.02 -11.18 -9.47
CA ASN A 4 -24.11 -10.49 -10.14
C ASN A 4 -24.84 -9.60 -9.12
N TRP A 5 -24.24 -8.45 -8.78
CA TRP A 5 -24.78 -7.48 -7.82
C TRP A 5 -26.21 -7.05 -8.15
N LYS A 6 -26.58 -7.14 -9.43
CA LYS A 6 -27.92 -6.84 -9.92
C LYS A 6 -29.01 -7.73 -9.31
N ASP A 7 -28.74 -9.01 -9.15
CA ASP A 7 -29.71 -9.95 -8.59
C ASP A 7 -29.72 -9.84 -7.06
N SER A 8 -28.56 -9.62 -6.44
CA SER A 8 -28.42 -9.49 -4.99
C SER A 8 -29.09 -8.24 -4.41
N PHE A 9 -29.17 -7.15 -5.17
CA PHE A 9 -29.68 -5.86 -4.67
C PHE A 9 -31.10 -5.52 -5.13
N LYS A 10 -31.70 -6.33 -6.00
CA LYS A 10 -33.03 -6.04 -6.57
C LYS A 10 -34.14 -6.06 -5.52
N GLU A 11 -34.02 -6.93 -4.51
CA GLU A 11 -34.98 -7.11 -3.43
C GLU A 11 -34.63 -6.30 -2.17
N GLU A 12 -33.46 -5.65 -2.15
CA GLU A 12 -33.00 -4.89 -0.99
C GLU A 12 -33.79 -3.60 -0.78
N SER A 13 -33.97 -3.23 0.49
CA SER A 13 -34.66 -2.00 0.87
C SER A 13 -33.85 -0.75 0.48
N ASN A 14 -34.53 0.38 0.26
CA ASN A 14 -33.85 1.65 -0.06
C ASN A 14 -32.85 2.07 1.03
N ASN A 15 -33.19 1.84 2.30
CA ASN A 15 -32.29 2.13 3.43
C ASN A 15 -31.01 1.30 3.32
N ARG A 16 -31.13 0.00 3.04
CA ARG A 16 -29.99 -0.89 2.90
C ARG A 16 -29.12 -0.55 1.69
N LEU A 17 -29.74 -0.18 0.57
CA LEU A 17 -29.02 0.32 -0.61
C LEU A 17 -28.27 1.62 -0.31
N PHE A 18 -28.86 2.51 0.47
CA PHE A 18 -28.22 3.77 0.86
C PHE A 18 -27.04 3.53 1.82
N GLU A 19 -27.15 2.59 2.75
CA GLU A 19 -26.02 2.15 3.59
C GLU A 19 -24.85 1.63 2.74
N ILE A 20 -25.15 0.80 1.73
CA ILE A 20 -24.13 0.26 0.82
C ILE A 20 -23.49 1.38 0.00
N PHE A 21 -24.30 2.32 -0.52
CA PHE A 21 -23.81 3.44 -1.31
C PHE A 21 -22.92 4.38 -0.48
N SER A 22 -23.30 4.64 0.78
CA SER A 22 -22.59 5.55 1.70
C SER A 22 -21.42 4.91 2.45
N GLU A 23 -21.12 3.63 2.20
CA GLU A 23 -20.08 2.89 2.93
C GLU A 23 -18.65 3.43 2.64
N LYS A 24 -18.03 4.07 3.63
CA LYS A 24 -16.72 4.75 3.45
C LYS A 24 -15.51 3.82 3.44
N ASN A 25 -15.65 2.58 3.93
CA ASN A 25 -14.53 1.66 4.15
C ASN A 25 -14.37 0.59 3.07
N ARG A 26 -15.27 0.54 2.08
CA ARG A 26 -15.28 -0.56 1.09
C ARG A 26 -14.18 -0.37 0.04
N ILE A 27 -13.41 -1.43 -0.21
CA ILE A 27 -12.32 -1.44 -1.21
C ILE A 27 -12.87 -1.55 -2.65
N ASN A 28 -14.05 -2.16 -2.83
CA ASN A 28 -14.71 -2.34 -4.12
C ASN A 28 -15.87 -1.35 -4.28
N ILE A 29 -15.79 -0.50 -5.31
CA ILE A 29 -16.76 0.58 -5.60
C ILE A 29 -17.95 0.08 -6.45
N ASP A 30 -17.83 -1.07 -7.13
CA ASP A 30 -18.90 -1.59 -8.00
C ASP A 30 -20.26 -1.75 -7.30
N PRO A 31 -20.34 -2.28 -6.05
CA PRO A 31 -21.60 -2.38 -5.32
C PRO A 31 -22.19 -1.01 -4.99
N GLN A 32 -21.34 0.00 -4.75
CA GLN A 32 -21.75 1.36 -4.39
C GLN A 32 -22.34 2.07 -5.61
N ILE A 33 -21.68 1.98 -6.76
CA ILE A 33 -22.17 2.51 -8.04
C ILE A 33 -23.52 1.86 -8.38
N PHE A 34 -23.62 0.53 -8.24
CA PHE A 34 -24.86 -0.16 -8.52
C PHE A 34 -25.98 0.25 -7.57
N ALA A 35 -25.72 0.30 -6.26
CA ALA A 35 -26.70 0.72 -5.27
C ALA A 35 -27.18 2.17 -5.50
N GLY A 36 -26.26 3.09 -5.80
CA GLY A 36 -26.59 4.48 -6.15
C GLY A 36 -27.47 4.57 -7.41
N ASN A 37 -27.13 3.85 -8.47
CA ASN A 37 -27.94 3.81 -9.69
C ASN A 37 -29.32 3.20 -9.46
N LEU A 38 -29.41 2.13 -8.66
CA LEU A 38 -30.70 1.51 -8.33
C LEU A 38 -31.58 2.44 -7.49
N LEU A 39 -31.00 3.17 -6.53
CA LEU A 39 -31.72 4.21 -5.77
C LEU A 39 -32.23 5.32 -6.70
N PHE A 40 -31.42 5.76 -7.66
CA PHE A 40 -31.83 6.73 -8.66
C PHE A 40 -32.97 6.22 -9.56
N GLU A 41 -32.88 4.97 -10.04
CA GLU A 41 -33.96 4.31 -10.81
C GLU A 41 -35.26 4.21 -10.00
N ARG A 42 -35.16 4.02 -8.68
CA ARG A 42 -36.30 3.99 -7.74
C ARG A 42 -36.82 5.38 -7.36
N LYS A 43 -36.31 6.46 -7.98
CA LYS A 43 -36.69 7.85 -7.71
C LYS A 43 -36.46 8.26 -6.24
N TYR A 44 -35.39 7.76 -5.63
CA TYR A 44 -34.94 8.23 -4.32
C TYR A 44 -34.53 9.70 -4.38
N ASP A 45 -34.42 10.34 -3.21
CA ASP A 45 -34.07 11.77 -3.12
C ASP A 45 -32.72 12.07 -3.81
N LEU A 46 -32.79 12.89 -4.86
CA LEU A 46 -31.65 13.26 -5.68
C LEU A 46 -30.61 14.07 -4.91
N GLU A 47 -31.03 14.95 -4.01
CA GLU A 47 -30.12 15.81 -3.26
C GLU A 47 -29.35 15.01 -2.21
N LEU A 48 -30.00 14.02 -1.58
CA LEU A 48 -29.33 13.04 -0.73
C LEU A 48 -28.33 12.19 -1.50
N LEU A 49 -28.68 11.74 -2.71
CA LEU A 49 -27.77 10.97 -3.56
C LEU A 49 -26.54 11.77 -4.01
N LYS A 50 -26.71 13.03 -4.41
CA LYS A 50 -25.60 13.93 -4.74
C LYS A 50 -24.69 14.19 -3.54
N THR A 51 -25.28 14.39 -2.36
CA THR A 51 -24.53 14.60 -1.11
C THR A 51 -23.70 13.37 -0.77
N ALA A 52 -24.31 12.18 -0.80
CA ALA A 52 -23.60 10.92 -0.55
C ALA A 52 -22.51 10.63 -1.60
N LYS A 53 -22.74 10.97 -2.87
CA LYS A 53 -21.70 10.89 -3.93
C LYS A 53 -20.49 11.77 -3.59
N LYS A 54 -20.73 13.01 -3.16
CA LYS A 54 -19.68 13.95 -2.76
C LYS A 54 -18.89 13.42 -1.56
N GLU A 55 -19.59 12.98 -0.51
CA GLU A 55 -18.96 12.40 0.67
C GLU A 55 -18.13 11.14 0.35
N LEU A 56 -18.60 10.31 -0.58
CA LEU A 56 -17.87 9.14 -1.04
C LEU A 56 -16.55 9.55 -1.70
N ILE A 57 -16.57 10.53 -2.60
CA ILE A 57 -15.36 11.05 -3.26
C ILE A 57 -14.40 11.66 -2.24
N GLU A 58 -14.90 12.49 -1.32
CA GLU A 58 -14.11 13.08 -0.24
C GLU A 58 -13.47 12.01 0.65
N SER A 59 -14.20 10.94 0.98
CA SER A 59 -13.65 9.85 1.79
C SER A 59 -12.50 9.11 1.10
N ILE A 60 -12.57 8.93 -0.23
CA ILE A 60 -11.49 8.33 -1.03
C ILE A 60 -10.27 9.26 -1.05
N GLU A 61 -10.49 10.57 -1.18
CA GLU A 61 -9.44 11.58 -1.13
C GLU A 61 -8.77 11.62 0.25
N ASP A 62 -9.54 11.66 1.32
CA ASP A 62 -9.03 11.65 2.70
C ASP A 62 -8.28 10.36 3.04
N ALA A 63 -8.76 9.20 2.57
CA ALA A 63 -8.06 7.94 2.73
C ALA A 63 -6.70 7.95 2.00
N PHE A 64 -6.66 8.53 0.79
CA PHE A 64 -5.43 8.68 0.03
C PHE A 64 -4.46 9.64 0.71
N ILE A 65 -4.92 10.83 1.12
CA ILE A 65 -4.11 11.84 1.82
C ILE A 65 -3.57 11.25 3.12
N ARG A 66 -4.40 10.64 3.97
CA ARG A 66 -3.92 10.03 5.23
C ARG A 66 -2.81 9.00 5.02
N LYS A 67 -2.84 8.25 3.92
CA LYS A 67 -1.88 7.18 3.64
C LYS A 67 -0.64 7.64 2.85
N TYR A 68 -0.79 8.64 1.99
CA TYR A 68 0.21 9.02 0.99
C TYR A 68 0.49 10.53 0.91
N ASN A 69 0.10 11.34 1.90
CA ASN A 69 0.43 12.78 2.01
C ASN A 69 1.91 13.01 2.36
N THR A 70 2.78 12.42 1.56
CA THR A 70 4.20 12.32 1.81
C THR A 70 4.88 12.72 0.51
N GLU A 71 5.52 13.89 0.48
CA GLU A 71 6.29 14.32 -0.68
C GLU A 71 7.29 13.24 -1.12
N PRO A 72 7.61 13.11 -2.42
CA PRO A 72 8.62 12.17 -2.91
C PRO A 72 9.95 12.26 -2.16
N LYS A 73 10.34 13.45 -1.72
CA LYS A 73 11.54 13.68 -0.89
C LYS A 73 11.45 12.99 0.48
N LYS A 74 10.28 13.05 1.12
CA LYS A 74 10.04 12.43 2.42
C LYS A 74 9.94 10.89 2.28
N ILE A 75 9.34 10.39 1.21
CA ILE A 75 9.35 8.94 0.86
C ILE A 75 10.79 8.42 0.72
N ARG A 76 11.65 9.14 -0.01
CA ARG A 76 13.08 8.79 -0.16
C ARG A 76 13.79 8.75 1.20
N LYS A 77 13.54 9.74 2.06
CA LYS A 77 14.16 9.82 3.40
C LYS A 77 13.72 8.66 4.29
N GLU A 78 12.42 8.37 4.33
CA GLU A 78 11.86 7.26 5.12
C GLU A 78 12.37 5.90 4.64
N ASN A 79 12.46 5.69 3.32
CA ASN A 79 12.98 4.45 2.75
C ASN A 79 14.47 4.27 3.03
N LEU A 80 15.27 5.35 2.94
CA LEU A 80 16.69 5.35 3.32
C LEU A 80 16.87 4.97 4.79
N VAL A 81 16.10 5.58 5.70
CA VAL A 81 16.16 5.26 7.13
C VAL A 81 15.75 3.81 7.38
N ARG A 82 14.68 3.33 6.74
CA ARG A 82 14.21 1.95 6.87
C ARG A 82 15.27 0.94 6.42
N GLU A 83 15.85 1.16 5.24
CA GLU A 83 16.91 0.28 4.72
C GLU A 83 18.12 0.30 5.65
N LEU A 84 18.57 1.48 6.12
CA LEU A 84 19.67 1.58 7.08
C LEU A 84 19.39 0.80 8.36
N VAL A 85 18.22 0.99 8.98
CA VAL A 85 17.84 0.27 10.21
C VAL A 85 17.84 -1.24 9.99
N LEU A 86 17.24 -1.71 8.89
CA LEU A 86 17.21 -3.14 8.56
C LEU A 86 18.62 -3.70 8.34
N ARG A 87 19.51 -2.97 7.66
CA ARG A 87 20.89 -3.42 7.43
C ARG A 87 21.71 -3.41 8.72
N THR A 88 21.56 -2.40 9.56
CA THR A 88 22.21 -2.34 10.87
C THR A 88 21.77 -3.50 11.77
N LEU A 89 20.47 -3.80 11.82
CA LEU A 89 19.97 -4.96 12.58
C LEU A 89 20.53 -6.28 12.02
N LEU A 90 20.56 -6.44 10.71
CA LEU A 90 21.12 -7.63 10.07
C LEU A 90 22.62 -7.76 10.35
N ALA A 91 23.37 -6.67 10.29
CA ALA A 91 24.78 -6.64 10.64
C ALA A 91 25.00 -7.06 12.10
N ILE A 92 24.21 -6.54 13.05
CA ILE A 92 24.29 -6.91 14.47
C ILE A 92 23.99 -8.39 14.67
N ILE A 93 22.98 -8.94 13.99
CA ILE A 93 22.64 -10.37 14.06
C ILE A 93 23.80 -11.21 13.53
N VAL A 94 24.35 -10.85 12.37
CA VAL A 94 25.52 -11.53 11.78
C VAL A 94 26.71 -11.47 12.74
N PHE A 95 27.03 -10.29 13.28
CA PHE A 95 28.11 -10.15 14.26
C PHE A 95 27.85 -11.00 15.51
N GLY A 96 26.65 -10.98 16.07
CA GLY A 96 26.30 -11.76 17.25
C GLY A 96 26.40 -13.28 17.04
N ILE A 97 26.00 -13.78 15.86
CA ILE A 97 26.11 -15.20 15.52
C ILE A 97 27.57 -15.63 15.46
N PHE A 98 28.41 -14.89 14.74
CA PHE A 98 29.81 -15.27 14.52
C PHE A 98 30.72 -14.96 15.72
N TYR A 99 30.36 -13.99 16.56
CA TYR A 99 31.10 -13.70 17.78
C TYR A 99 30.93 -14.78 18.85
N ASN A 100 29.72 -15.37 18.95
CA ASN A 100 29.38 -16.39 19.94
C ASN A 100 29.50 -17.83 19.43
N SER A 101 29.79 -18.05 18.14
CA SER A 101 30.02 -19.38 17.60
C SER A 101 31.39 -19.92 18.02
N SER A 102 31.48 -21.24 18.23
CA SER A 102 32.75 -21.94 18.44
C SER A 102 33.76 -21.54 17.36
N PRO A 103 35.06 -21.39 17.69
CA PRO A 103 36.07 -20.92 16.74
C PRO A 103 36.10 -21.81 15.50
N LEU A 104 35.68 -21.25 14.36
CA LEU A 104 35.69 -21.89 13.05
C LEU A 104 36.85 -21.26 12.28
N SER A 105 37.99 -21.92 12.26
CA SER A 105 39.16 -21.48 11.49
C SER A 105 39.20 -22.23 10.16
N PHE A 106 39.06 -21.52 9.05
CA PHE A 106 39.30 -22.07 7.72
C PHE A 106 40.60 -21.51 7.15
N ASN A 107 41.44 -22.38 6.59
CA ASN A 107 42.61 -21.98 5.83
C ASN A 107 42.21 -21.88 4.36
N LEU A 108 42.14 -20.65 3.84
CA LEU A 108 41.94 -20.40 2.42
C LEU A 108 43.24 -19.82 1.87
N PHE A 109 43.91 -20.51 0.94
CA PHE A 109 45.13 -20.02 0.28
C PHE A 109 46.15 -19.38 1.24
N SER A 110 46.56 -20.09 2.29
CA SER A 110 47.52 -19.64 3.33
C SER A 110 47.07 -18.49 4.25
N LEU A 111 45.83 -18.02 4.12
CA LEU A 111 45.22 -17.05 5.04
C LEU A 111 44.31 -17.80 6.03
N THR A 112 44.59 -17.65 7.32
CA THR A 112 43.71 -18.15 8.39
C THR A 112 42.60 -17.14 8.58
N ILE A 113 41.38 -17.52 8.21
CA ILE A 113 40.20 -16.68 8.40
C ILE A 113 39.54 -17.13 9.69
N ASP A 114 39.52 -16.24 10.68
CA ASP A 114 38.86 -16.45 11.96
C ASP A 114 37.40 -15.95 11.94
N ASN A 115 36.62 -16.36 12.93
CA ASN A 115 35.21 -15.96 13.07
C ASN A 115 35.03 -14.43 13.07
N LYS A 116 36.00 -13.66 13.61
CA LYS A 116 35.95 -12.20 13.64
C LYS A 116 36.08 -11.60 12.25
N THR A 117 36.98 -12.14 11.43
CA THR A 117 37.15 -11.71 10.03
C THR A 117 35.91 -12.05 9.20
N ILE A 118 35.30 -13.23 9.40
CA ILE A 118 34.05 -13.62 8.73
C ILE A 118 32.90 -12.68 9.14
N ALA A 119 32.76 -12.40 10.45
CA ALA A 119 31.75 -11.49 10.98
C ALA A 119 31.86 -10.09 10.34
N LEU A 120 33.09 -9.59 10.22
CA LEU A 120 33.36 -8.29 9.62
C LEU A 120 33.01 -8.26 8.12
N ILE A 121 33.42 -9.27 7.35
CA ILE A 121 33.11 -9.37 5.92
C ILE A 121 31.61 -9.45 5.69
N LEU A 122 30.89 -10.32 6.42
CA LEU A 122 29.45 -10.49 6.26
C LEU A 122 28.66 -9.28 6.77
N GLY A 123 29.14 -8.66 7.85
CA GLY A 123 28.59 -7.41 8.37
C GLY A 123 28.69 -6.29 7.34
N LEU A 124 29.84 -6.10 6.68
CA LEU A 124 30.00 -5.16 5.58
C LEU A 124 29.15 -5.53 4.35
N ALA A 125 29.09 -6.82 4.01
CA ALA A 125 28.28 -7.32 2.90
C ALA A 125 26.78 -7.02 3.08
N SER A 126 26.31 -6.93 4.33
CA SER A 126 24.92 -6.56 4.63
C SER A 126 24.52 -5.16 4.11
N PHE A 127 25.50 -4.29 3.87
CA PHE A 127 25.29 -2.94 3.33
C PHE A 127 25.39 -2.85 1.80
N LEU A 128 25.87 -3.90 1.10
CA LEU A 128 25.88 -3.95 -0.38
C LEU A 128 24.54 -3.56 -1.03
N PRO A 129 23.37 -3.95 -0.48
CA PRO A 129 22.09 -3.55 -1.05
C PRO A 129 21.83 -2.04 -1.10
N LEU A 130 22.54 -1.23 -0.29
CA LEU A 130 22.45 0.23 -0.33
C LEU A 130 22.96 0.82 -1.65
N PHE A 131 23.81 0.11 -2.40
CA PHE A 131 24.19 0.54 -3.75
C PHE A 131 23.00 0.57 -4.72
N TRP A 132 21.94 -0.19 -4.43
CA TRP A 132 20.68 -0.15 -5.18
C TRP A 132 19.60 0.70 -4.52
N LEU A 133 19.95 1.56 -3.55
CA LEU A 133 18.99 2.42 -2.85
C LEU A 133 18.22 3.34 -3.80
N LYS A 134 18.88 3.83 -4.86
CA LYS A 134 18.23 4.62 -5.91
C LYS A 134 17.07 3.84 -6.56
N LYS A 135 17.31 2.58 -6.93
CA LYS A 135 16.28 1.69 -7.51
C LYS A 135 15.19 1.34 -6.50
N SER A 136 15.53 1.16 -5.23
CA SER A 136 14.55 0.95 -4.14
C SER A 136 13.64 2.19 -3.97
N ASN A 137 14.22 3.39 -4.01
CA ASN A 137 13.49 4.65 -3.94
C ASN A 137 12.58 4.87 -5.17
N GLU A 138 13.06 4.55 -6.38
CA GLU A 138 12.26 4.60 -7.60
C GLU A 138 11.04 3.68 -7.50
N LYS A 139 11.22 2.44 -7.04
CA LYS A 139 10.11 1.50 -6.81
C LYS A 139 9.11 2.01 -5.76
N ALA A 140 9.60 2.64 -4.69
CA ALA A 140 8.75 3.20 -3.65
C ALA A 140 7.90 4.36 -4.18
N ILE A 141 8.48 5.23 -5.02
CA ILE A 141 7.77 6.32 -5.68
C ILE A 141 6.76 5.77 -6.69
N GLU A 142 7.15 4.83 -7.55
CA GLU A 142 6.27 4.20 -8.54
C GLU A 142 5.05 3.54 -7.87
N LYS A 143 5.24 2.92 -6.70
CA LYS A 143 4.14 2.34 -5.92
C LYS A 143 3.14 3.41 -5.48
N VAL A 144 3.60 4.58 -5.07
CA VAL A 144 2.74 5.70 -4.67
C VAL A 144 2.03 6.30 -5.89
N GLU A 145 2.72 6.42 -7.02
CA GLU A 145 2.13 6.88 -8.29
C GLU A 145 1.02 5.94 -8.78
N LYS A 146 1.24 4.62 -8.75
CA LYS A 146 0.21 3.63 -9.09
C LYS A 146 -1.03 3.74 -8.19
N GLU A 147 -0.84 4.02 -6.91
CA GLU A 147 -1.94 4.19 -5.97
C GLU A 147 -2.69 5.51 -6.21
N LYS A 148 -1.98 6.56 -6.62
CA LYS A 148 -2.59 7.83 -7.07
C LYS A 148 -3.43 7.62 -8.34
N GLU A 149 -2.90 6.86 -9.30
CA GLU A 149 -3.61 6.52 -10.53
C GLU A 149 -4.87 5.69 -10.23
N LYS A 150 -4.77 4.70 -9.33
CA LYS A 150 -5.96 3.97 -8.83
C LYS A 150 -7.00 4.92 -8.22
N LYS A 151 -6.59 5.88 -7.38
CA LYS A 151 -7.51 6.89 -6.82
C LYS A 151 -8.22 7.67 -7.93
N ILE A 152 -7.47 8.17 -8.92
CA ILE A 152 -8.03 8.90 -10.06
C ILE A 152 -9.04 8.04 -10.82
N ASN A 153 -8.68 6.79 -11.14
CA ASN A 153 -9.56 5.86 -11.85
C ASN A 153 -10.84 5.56 -11.06
N LEU A 154 -10.75 5.40 -9.74
CA LEU A 154 -11.91 5.18 -8.87
C LEU A 154 -12.85 6.40 -8.85
N THR A 155 -12.31 7.60 -8.68
CA THR A 155 -13.10 8.85 -8.73
C THR A 155 -13.73 9.06 -10.11
N GLN A 156 -12.98 8.82 -11.20
CA GLN A 156 -13.50 8.88 -12.55
C GLN A 156 -14.65 7.88 -12.75
N LYS A 157 -14.48 6.64 -12.30
CA LYS A 157 -15.50 5.60 -12.38
C LYS A 157 -16.80 6.01 -11.68
N ILE A 158 -16.72 6.57 -10.47
CA ILE A 158 -17.89 7.11 -9.76
C ILE A 158 -18.56 8.21 -10.58
N ASN A 159 -17.79 9.12 -11.17
CA ASN A 159 -18.32 10.23 -11.94
C ASN A 159 -18.95 9.81 -13.28
N THR A 160 -18.44 8.76 -13.93
CA THR A 160 -18.93 8.29 -15.23
C THR A 160 -20.06 7.28 -15.12
N GLU A 161 -20.04 6.41 -14.10
CA GLU A 161 -21.00 5.30 -13.99
C GLU A 161 -22.22 5.64 -13.13
N LEU A 162 -22.16 6.63 -12.24
CA LEU A 162 -23.36 7.14 -11.57
C LEU A 162 -24.17 8.02 -12.52
N ARG A 163 -25.46 7.73 -12.66
CA ARG A 163 -26.35 8.39 -13.62
C ARG A 163 -26.88 9.77 -13.18
N PHE A 164 -26.37 10.30 -12.07
CA PHE A 164 -26.82 11.54 -11.43
C PHE A 164 -25.65 12.39 -10.91
#